data_AF-A0A5A7RP19-F1
#
_entry.id   AF-A0A5A7RP19-F1
#
_cell.length_a   1.000
_cell.length_b   1.000
_cell.length_c   1.000
_cell.angle_alpha   90.00
_cell.angle_beta   90.00
_cell.angle_gamma   90.00
#
_symmetry.space_group_name_H-M   'P 1'
#
loop_
_entity.id
_entity.type
_entity.pdbx_description
1 polymer ?
#
loop_
_entity_poly.entity_id
_entity_poly.type
_entity_poly.pdbx_seq_one_letter_code
_entity_poly.pdbx_strand_id
1 'polypeptide(L)'
;PYKKEEIEKILQIRMAEEKVDIEEDALEYLTQIGVEASLRYAVQLMAPAANIAAGRKRRKINKADIEEARKLFHDVRKSVEYLKEYEKMMLGE
;
A
#
# COMPACT_ATOMS: atom_id res chain seq x y z
N PRO A 1 -12.97 -14.22 3.19
CA PRO A 1 -11.78 -13.36 3.31
C PRO A 1 -10.52 -14.22 3.21
N TYR A 2 -9.48 -13.73 2.54
CA TYR A 2 -8.17 -14.42 2.52
C TYR A 2 -7.49 -14.29 3.88
N LYS A 3 -6.72 -15.30 4.28
CA LYS A 3 -5.84 -15.29 5.44
C LYS A 3 -4.56 -14.48 5.14
N LYS A 4 -3.81 -14.11 6.18
CA LYS A 4 -2.57 -13.33 6.05
C LYS A 4 -1.58 -14.02 5.09
N GLU A 5 -1.42 -15.33 5.23
CA GLU A 5 -0.49 -16.15 4.45
C GLU A 5 -0.92 -16.23 2.97
N GLU A 6 -2.24 -16.27 2.71
CA GLU A 6 -2.79 -16.25 1.36
C GLU A 6 -2.59 -14.89 0.69
N ILE A 7 -2.78 -13.79 1.44
CA ILE A 7 -2.52 -12.43 0.97
C ILE A 7 -1.05 -12.27 0.59
N GLU A 8 -0.14 -12.67 1.47
CA GLU A 8 1.30 -12.62 1.21
C GLU A 8 1.65 -13.39 -0.06
N LYS A 9 1.10 -14.61 -0.21
CA LYS A 9 1.37 -15.44 -1.39
C LYS A 9 0.87 -14.79 -2.68
N ILE A 10 -0.32 -14.19 -2.65
CA ILE A 10 -0.86 -13.46 -3.80
C ILE A 10 0.03 -12.26 -4.14
N LEU A 11 0.48 -11.50 -3.15
CA LEU A 11 1.38 -10.36 -3.36
C LEU A 11 2.72 -10.82 -3.95
N GLN A 12 3.32 -11.90 -3.46
CA GLN A 12 4.54 -12.48 -4.04
C GLN A 12 4.36 -12.84 -5.53
N ILE A 13 3.25 -13.48 -5.89
CA ILE A 13 2.95 -13.83 -7.29
C ILE A 13 2.82 -12.57 -8.14
N ARG A 14 2.11 -11.55 -7.66
CA ARG A 14 1.95 -10.27 -8.37
C ARG A 14 3.27 -9.55 -8.58
N MET A 15 4.14 -9.53 -7.57
CA MET A 15 5.46 -8.90 -7.65
C MET A 15 6.34 -9.59 -8.69
N ALA A 16 6.29 -10.93 -8.75
CA ALA A 16 7.02 -11.71 -9.74
C ALA A 16 6.52 -11.42 -11.18
N GLU A 17 5.20 -11.37 -11.38
CA GLU A 17 4.58 -11.02 -12.67
C GLU A 17 4.99 -9.61 -13.14
N GLU A 18 5.00 -8.64 -12.23
CA GLU A 18 5.38 -7.25 -12.52
C GLU A 18 6.91 -7.03 -12.55
N LYS A 19 7.70 -8.07 -12.28
CA LYS A 19 9.18 -8.03 -12.21
C LYS A 19 9.71 -6.99 -11.22
N VAL A 20 9.01 -6.81 -10.11
CA VAL A 20 9.36 -5.88 -9.04
C VAL A 20 10.04 -6.64 -7.90
N ASP A 21 11.21 -6.17 -7.49
CA ASP A 21 11.94 -6.72 -6.35
C ASP A 21 11.52 -6.00 -5.06
N ILE A 22 11.38 -6.74 -3.95
CA ILE A 22 10.96 -6.20 -2.64
C ILE A 22 11.76 -6.83 -1.50
N GLU A 23 12.01 -6.06 -0.45
CA GLU A 23 12.59 -6.55 0.80
C GLU A 23 11.56 -7.33 1.62
N GLU A 24 12.02 -8.28 2.44
CA GLU A 24 11.14 -9.19 3.18
C GLU A 24 10.26 -8.43 4.20
N ASP A 25 10.85 -7.46 4.91
CA ASP A 25 10.15 -6.59 5.85
C ASP A 25 9.12 -5.68 5.15
N ALA A 26 9.42 -5.25 3.93
CA ALA A 26 8.52 -4.47 3.09
C ALA A 26 7.33 -5.33 2.62
N LEU A 27 7.56 -6.58 2.22
CA LEU A 27 6.50 -7.52 1.86
C LEU A 27 5.60 -7.86 3.05
N GLU A 28 6.18 -8.07 4.23
CA GLU A 28 5.40 -8.31 5.45
C GLU A 28 4.52 -7.10 5.78
N TYR A 29 5.07 -5.89 5.69
CA TYR A 29 4.31 -4.66 5.92
C TYR A 29 3.19 -4.47 4.88
N LEU A 30 3.44 -4.76 3.61
CA LEU A 30 2.42 -4.70 2.56
C LEU A 30 1.30 -5.71 2.79
N THR A 31 1.66 -6.90 3.27
CA THR A 31 0.70 -7.95 3.64
C THR A 31 -0.19 -7.49 4.79
N GLN A 32 0.40 -6.85 5.81
CA GLN A 32 -0.33 -6.28 6.93
C GLN A 32 -1.35 -5.21 6.47
N ILE A 33 -0.95 -4.34 5.53
CA ILE A 33 -1.86 -3.38 4.89
C ILE A 33 -3.00 -4.11 4.17
N GLY A 34 -2.70 -5.22 3.48
CA GLY A 34 -3.71 -6.04 2.80
C GLY A 34 -4.77 -6.63 3.75
N VAL A 35 -4.36 -7.01 4.97
CA VAL A 35 -5.26 -7.48 6.04
C VAL A 35 -6.07 -6.32 6.63
N GLU A 36 -5.44 -5.19 6.92
CA GLU A 36 -6.08 -4.02 7.56
C GLU A 36 -7.10 -3.32 6.66
N ALA A 37 -6.74 -3.13 5.39
CA ALA A 37 -7.52 -2.40 4.40
C ALA A 37 -8.17 -3.35 3.40
N SER A 38 -7.43 -3.78 2.37
CA SER A 38 -7.85 -4.81 1.43
C SER A 38 -6.70 -5.31 0.57
N LEU A 39 -6.79 -6.55 0.08
CA LEU A 39 -5.85 -7.10 -0.91
C LEU A 39 -5.73 -6.21 -2.16
N ARG A 40 -6.85 -5.66 -2.64
CA ARG A 40 -6.86 -4.76 -3.81
C ARG A 40 -5.99 -3.53 -3.57
N TYR A 41 -6.12 -2.91 -2.40
CA TYR A 41 -5.35 -1.73 -2.04
C TYR A 41 -3.86 -2.06 -1.90
N ALA A 42 -3.51 -3.17 -1.25
CA ALA A 42 -2.12 -3.62 -1.17
C ALA A 42 -1.48 -3.82 -2.57
N VAL A 43 -2.19 -4.46 -3.51
CA VAL A 43 -1.71 -4.61 -4.90
C VAL A 43 -1.54 -3.24 -5.57
N GLN A 44 -2.48 -2.32 -5.39
CA GLN A 44 -2.40 -0.97 -5.96
C GLN A 44 -1.20 -0.16 -5.44
N LEU A 45 -0.73 -0.41 -4.21
CA LEU A 45 0.44 0.26 -3.65
C LEU A 45 1.78 -0.22 -4.21
N MET A 46 1.83 -1.39 -4.86
CA MET A 46 3.07 -1.93 -5.43
C MET A 46 3.68 -1.01 -6.49
N ALA A 47 2.86 -0.56 -7.45
CA ALA A 47 3.30 0.31 -8.54
C ALA A 47 3.85 1.68 -8.07
N PRO A 48 3.15 2.46 -7.22
CA PRO A 48 3.72 3.71 -6.69
C PRO A 48 4.94 3.47 -5.81
N ALA A 49 4.98 2.40 -4.99
CA ALA A 49 6.17 2.06 -4.22
C ALA A 49 7.39 1.74 -5.12
N ALA A 50 7.17 1.03 -6.23
CA ALA A 50 8.21 0.78 -7.24
C ALA A 50 8.73 2.07 -7.86
N ASN A 51 7.82 3.01 -8.21
CA ASN A 51 8.20 4.31 -8.75
C ASN A 51 8.98 5.16 -7.74
N ILE A 52 8.61 5.12 -6.45
CA ILE A 52 9.33 5.82 -5.37
C ILE A 52 10.74 5.24 -5.21
N ALA A 53 10.87 3.90 -5.19
CA ALA A 53 12.17 3.24 -5.13
C ALA A 53 13.05 3.62 -6.35
N ALA A 54 12.47 3.59 -7.55
CA ALA A 54 13.16 3.96 -8.78
C ALA A 54 13.59 5.43 -8.79
N GLY A 55 12.75 6.35 -8.29
CA GLY A 55 13.10 7.76 -8.10
C GLY A 55 14.27 7.97 -7.13
N ARG A 56 14.46 7.05 -6.18
CA ARG A 56 15.59 6.99 -5.25
C ARG A 56 16.77 6.15 -5.80
N LYS A 57 16.77 5.86 -7.10
CA LYS A 57 17.80 5.06 -7.82
C LYS A 57 17.97 3.64 -7.27
N ARG A 58 16.92 3.07 -6.66
CA ARG A 58 16.89 1.67 -6.20
C ARG A 58 15.91 0.86 -7.04
N ARG A 59 16.28 -0.38 -7.33
CA ARG A 59 15.39 -1.34 -8.01
C ARG A 59 14.50 -2.10 -7.03
N LYS A 60 15.00 -2.31 -5.81
CA LYS A 60 14.32 -3.08 -4.76
C LYS A 60 13.52 -2.13 -3.86
N ILE A 61 12.24 -2.42 -3.70
CA ILE A 61 11.32 -1.72 -2.79
C ILE A 61 11.70 -2.06 -1.35
N ASN A 62 11.80 -1.03 -0.51
CA ASN A 62 11.92 -1.19 0.94
C ASN A 62 10.64 -0.72 1.65
N LYS A 63 10.57 -0.94 2.96
CA LYS A 63 9.39 -0.58 3.76
C LYS A 63 9.04 0.91 3.67
N ALA A 64 10.05 1.79 3.65
CA ALA A 64 9.85 3.24 3.60
C ALA A 64 9.20 3.71 2.28
N ASP A 65 9.42 2.99 1.17
CA ASP A 65 8.76 3.30 -0.11
C ASP A 65 7.27 2.96 -0.06
N ILE A 66 6.90 1.89 0.64
CA ILE A 66 5.50 1.48 0.85
C ILE A 66 4.79 2.40 1.84
N GLU A 67 5.48 2.84 2.90
CA GLU A 67 4.96 3.84 3.83
C GLU A 67 4.66 5.17 3.12
N GLU A 68 5.59 5.63 2.27
CA GLU A 68 5.39 6.83 1.47
C GLU A 68 4.24 6.66 0.47
N ALA A 69 4.17 5.51 -0.22
CA ALA A 69 3.04 5.20 -1.11
C ALA A 69 1.70 5.21 -0.36
N ARG A 70 1.62 4.59 0.82
CA ARG A 70 0.41 4.56 1.66
C ARG A 70 0.00 5.95 2.14
N LYS A 71 0.97 6.84 2.37
CA LYS A 71 0.73 8.24 2.74
C LYS A 71 0.12 9.04 1.58
N LEU A 72 0.59 8.81 0.35
CA LEU A 72 0.14 9.53 -0.83
C LEU A 72 -1.17 8.99 -1.42
N PHE A 73 -1.41 7.67 -1.32
CA PHE A 73 -2.57 7.01 -1.92
C PHE A 73 -3.43 6.40 -0.82
N HIS A 74 -4.53 7.06 -0.43
CA HIS A 74 -5.39 6.59 0.65
C HIS A 74 -6.29 5.42 0.26
N ASP A 75 -6.57 4.54 1.23
CA ASP A 75 -7.63 3.54 1.10
C ASP A 75 -9.02 4.19 1.29
N VAL A 76 -10.07 3.44 0.94
CA VAL A 76 -11.45 3.94 0.97
C VAL A 76 -11.87 4.44 2.35
N ARG A 77 -11.46 3.78 3.44
CA ARG A 77 -11.88 4.20 4.79
C ARG A 77 -11.29 5.55 5.15
N LYS A 78 -9.98 5.71 4.92
CA LYS A 78 -9.29 7.00 5.13
C LYS A 78 -9.89 8.12 4.27
N SER A 79 -10.21 7.83 3.01
CA SER A 79 -10.85 8.82 2.13
C SER A 79 -12.23 9.27 2.65
N VAL A 80 -13.00 8.36 3.23
CA VAL A 80 -14.30 8.68 3.85
C VAL A 80 -14.12 9.49 5.14
N GLU A 81 -13.15 9.14 5.99
CA GLU A 81 -12.82 9.90 7.20
C GLU A 81 -12.42 11.33 6.86
N TYR A 82 -11.54 11.50 5.87
CA TYR A 82 -11.12 12.81 5.38
C TYR A 82 -12.30 13.66 4.90
N LEU A 83 -13.23 13.05 4.14
CA LEU A 83 -14.42 13.75 3.68
C LEU A 83 -15.30 14.24 4.85
N LYS A 84 -15.46 13.42 5.90
CA LYS A 84 -16.23 13.79 7.09
C LYS A 84 -15.57 14.92 7.89
N GLU A 85 -14.24 14.95 7.98
CA GLU A 85 -13.54 16.06 8.63
C GLU A 85 -13.71 17.36 7.84
N TYR A 86 -13.62 17.29 6.52
CA TYR A 86 -13.88 18.45 5.65
C TYR A 86 -15.31 18.95 5.75
N GLU A 87 -16.29 18.06 5.83
CA GLU A 87 -17.69 18.41 6.03
C GLU A 87 -17.87 19.24 7.31
N LYS A 88 -17.26 18.82 8.43
CA LYS A 88 -17.29 19.58 9.70
C LYS A 88 -16.65 20.97 9.56
N MET A 89 -15.47 21.04 8.95
CA MET A 89 -14.77 22.32 8.73
C MET A 89 -15.58 23.30 7.87
N MET A 90 -16.29 22.80 6.86
CA MET A 90 -17.15 23.62 5.99
C MET A 90 -18.45 24.05 6.67
N LEU A 91 -18.99 23.22 7.58
CA LEU A 91 -20.20 23.52 8.33
C LEU A 91 -19.95 24.37 9.59
N GLY A 92 -18.69 24.58 9.97
CA GLY A 92 -18.31 25.44 11.11
C GLY A 92 -18.57 24.83 12.48
N GLU A 93 -18.62 23.51 12.58
CA GLU A 93 -18.67 22.76 13.85
C GLU A 93 -17.27 22.48 14.43
#